data_AF-A0A3N1ATG5-F1
#
_entry.id   AF-A0A3N1ATG5-F1
#
_cell.length_a   1.000
_cell.length_b   1.000
_cell.length_c   1.000
_cell.angle_alpha   90.00
_cell.angle_beta   90.00
_cell.angle_gamma   90.00
#
_symmetry.space_group_name_H-M   'P 1'
#
loop_
_entity.id
_entity.type
_entity.pdbx_description
1 polymer ?
#
loop_
_entity_poly.entity_id
_entity_poly.type
_entity_poly.pdbx_seq_one_letter_code
_entity_poly.pdbx_strand_id
1 'polypeptide(L)'
;MLMLLAGGFHYSTAAAAPVLTEAQLRDDAALRIATTIEQSTADEHAAHGHEVNPDERMLCTAEVWRLDPATVRSDEVGTAYGYYLCATGTPGTPYLLSRMNAGPIVARLTDPPELTVTRLDQDFRTQVEAMIPAEFVEQAFKGFADPQRADGLRQRFERQISAAA
;
A
#
# COMPACT_ATOMS: atom_id res chain seq x y z
N MET A 1 -15.09 -65.22 4.60
CA MET A 1 -15.45 -63.82 4.29
C MET A 1 -15.10 -62.99 5.51
N LEU A 2 -13.93 -62.33 5.49
CA LEU A 2 -13.53 -61.34 6.50
C LEU A 2 -12.61 -60.33 5.79
N MET A 3 -13.17 -59.17 5.42
CA MET A 3 -12.40 -58.04 4.89
C MET A 3 -11.95 -57.18 6.08
N LEU A 4 -10.64 -57.08 6.27
CA LEU A 4 -10.01 -56.09 7.15
C LEU A 4 -9.77 -54.81 6.34
N LEU A 5 -10.52 -53.75 6.63
CA LEU A 5 -10.27 -52.41 6.11
C LEU A 5 -9.26 -51.72 7.03
N ALA A 6 -8.04 -51.52 6.56
CA ALA A 6 -7.05 -50.67 7.20
C ALA A 6 -7.34 -49.21 6.83
N GLY A 7 -7.97 -48.45 7.74
CA GLY A 7 -8.12 -47.01 7.62
C GLY A 7 -6.82 -46.31 8.00
N GLY A 8 -6.10 -45.79 7.01
CA GLY A 8 -4.95 -44.92 7.23
C GLY A 8 -5.40 -43.51 7.63
N PHE A 9 -5.02 -43.06 8.82
CA PHE A 9 -5.14 -41.65 9.19
C PHE A 9 -4.04 -40.86 8.47
N HIS A 10 -4.42 -40.06 7.48
CA HIS A 10 -3.56 -39.03 6.93
C HIS A 10 -3.61 -37.80 7.84
N TYR A 11 -2.58 -37.63 8.67
CA TYR A 11 -2.37 -36.37 9.37
C TYR A 11 -1.81 -35.34 8.38
N SER A 12 -2.68 -34.45 7.91
CA SER A 12 -2.25 -33.27 7.15
C SER A 12 -1.68 -32.26 8.16
N THR A 13 -0.36 -32.22 8.31
CA THR A 13 0.31 -31.16 9.07
C THR A 13 0.23 -29.88 8.26
N ALA A 14 -0.81 -29.06 8.48
CA ALA A 14 -0.80 -27.68 8.02
C ALA A 14 0.41 -27.01 8.69
N ALA A 15 1.44 -26.70 7.90
CA ALA A 15 2.58 -25.94 8.38
C ALA A 15 2.05 -24.60 8.91
N ALA A 16 2.37 -24.28 10.16
CA ALA A 16 2.04 -22.98 10.72
C ALA A 16 2.68 -21.89 9.84
N ALA A 17 1.91 -20.87 9.49
CA ALA A 17 2.42 -19.75 8.69
C ALA A 17 3.66 -19.15 9.37
N PRO A 18 4.69 -18.76 8.58
CA PRO A 18 5.92 -18.20 9.14
C PRO A 18 5.61 -16.90 9.89
N VAL A 19 6.23 -16.74 11.07
CA VAL A 19 6.18 -15.47 11.80
C VAL A 19 7.08 -14.47 11.07
N LEU A 20 6.49 -13.40 10.56
CA LEU A 20 7.22 -12.33 9.87
C LEU A 20 7.95 -11.43 10.88
N THR A 21 9.12 -10.92 10.48
CA THR A 21 9.78 -9.83 11.22
C THR A 21 9.01 -8.52 11.05
N GLU A 22 9.22 -7.55 11.93
CA GLU A 22 8.57 -6.25 11.84
C GLU A 22 8.87 -5.52 10.51
N ALA A 23 10.08 -5.65 9.97
CA ALA A 23 10.43 -5.10 8.66
C ALA A 23 9.60 -5.77 7.55
N GLN A 24 9.48 -7.10 7.58
CA GLN A 24 8.66 -7.84 6.61
C GLN A 24 7.16 -7.50 6.73
N LEU A 25 6.65 -7.28 7.95
CA LEU A 25 5.27 -6.84 8.16
C LEU A 25 5.03 -5.44 7.60
N ARG A 26 6.00 -4.52 7.76
CA ARG A 26 5.92 -3.18 7.16
C ARG A 26 5.98 -3.23 5.64
N ASP A 27 6.79 -4.11 5.08
CA ASP A 27 6.86 -4.32 3.62
C ASP A 27 5.57 -4.91 3.06
N ASP A 28 4.98 -5.89 3.74
CA ASP A 28 3.67 -6.46 3.39
C ASP A 28 2.56 -5.39 3.44
N ALA A 29 2.49 -4.63 4.54
CA ALA A 29 1.54 -3.55 4.69
C ALA A 29 1.70 -2.48 3.60
N ALA A 30 2.93 -2.09 3.29
CA ALA A 30 3.22 -1.13 2.21
C ALA A 30 2.75 -1.64 0.84
N LEU A 31 2.98 -2.93 0.54
CA LEU A 31 2.51 -3.54 -0.70
C LEU A 31 0.98 -3.55 -0.76
N ARG A 32 0.32 -4.00 0.31
CA ARG A 32 -1.15 -4.02 0.40
C ARG A 32 -1.75 -2.64 0.20
N ILE A 33 -1.21 -1.62 0.87
CA ILE A 33 -1.63 -0.22 0.70
C ILE A 33 -1.49 0.22 -0.76
N ALA A 34 -0.30 0.03 -1.36
CA ALA A 34 -0.07 0.44 -2.74
C ALA A 34 -1.03 -0.28 -3.72
N THR A 35 -1.24 -1.58 -3.55
CA THR A 35 -2.18 -2.37 -4.37
C THR A 35 -3.62 -1.91 -4.18
N THR A 36 -4.05 -1.59 -2.95
CA THR A 36 -5.39 -1.05 -2.71
C THR A 36 -5.59 0.29 -3.42
N ILE A 37 -4.61 1.19 -3.37
CA ILE A 37 -4.68 2.45 -4.10
C ILE A 37 -4.75 2.19 -5.61
N GLU A 38 -3.88 1.33 -6.16
CA GLU A 38 -3.87 0.99 -7.59
C GLU A 38 -5.19 0.37 -8.09
N GLN A 39 -5.97 -0.24 -7.20
CA GLN A 39 -7.24 -0.91 -7.51
C GLN A 39 -8.48 -0.06 -7.19
N SER A 40 -8.31 1.12 -6.59
CA SER A 40 -9.40 2.04 -6.34
C SER A 40 -10.07 2.50 -7.64
N THR A 41 -11.37 2.75 -7.55
CA THR A 41 -12.16 3.28 -8.65
C THR A 41 -11.80 4.74 -8.95
N ALA A 42 -12.16 5.22 -10.16
CA ALA A 42 -11.94 6.61 -10.54
C ALA A 42 -12.64 7.60 -9.57
N ASP A 43 -13.84 7.25 -9.08
CA ASP A 43 -14.60 8.07 -8.12
C ASP A 43 -13.88 8.13 -6.76
N GLU A 44 -13.32 7.01 -6.28
CA GLU A 44 -12.51 6.98 -5.06
C GLU A 44 -11.25 7.82 -5.21
N HIS A 45 -10.56 7.74 -6.36
CA HIS A 45 -9.41 8.60 -6.64
C HIS A 45 -9.77 10.10 -6.68
N ALA A 46 -10.89 10.44 -7.32
CA ALA A 46 -11.36 11.81 -7.42
C ALA A 46 -11.72 12.40 -6.04
N ALA A 47 -12.32 11.59 -5.15
CA ALA A 47 -12.65 12.00 -3.78
C ALA A 47 -11.41 12.40 -2.95
N HIS A 48 -10.23 11.95 -3.35
CA HIS A 48 -8.95 12.27 -2.72
C HIS A 48 -8.09 13.23 -3.55
N GLY A 49 -8.67 13.85 -4.60
CA GLY A 49 -8.07 14.97 -5.31
C GLY A 49 -7.38 14.66 -6.63
N HIS A 50 -7.55 13.44 -7.16
CA HIS A 50 -6.81 13.00 -8.36
C HIS A 50 -7.76 12.34 -9.34
N GLU A 51 -7.93 12.95 -10.51
CA GLU A 51 -8.70 12.36 -11.60
C GLU A 51 -7.83 11.36 -12.36
N VAL A 52 -8.30 10.10 -12.45
CA VAL A 52 -7.67 9.06 -13.28
C VAL A 52 -8.56 8.82 -14.48
N ASN A 53 -8.02 9.04 -15.67
CA ASN A 53 -8.76 8.81 -16.91
C ASN A 53 -8.80 7.30 -17.23
N PRO A 54 -9.84 6.81 -17.93
CA PRO A 54 -9.98 5.38 -18.24
C PRO A 54 -8.84 4.77 -19.09
N ASP A 55 -8.09 5.60 -19.82
CA ASP A 55 -6.94 5.21 -20.65
C ASP A 55 -5.60 5.27 -19.91
N GLU A 56 -5.61 5.77 -18.67
CA GLU A 56 -4.42 5.85 -17.84
C GLU A 56 -4.25 4.59 -16.98
N ARG A 57 -2.99 4.31 -16.66
CA ARG A 57 -2.62 3.35 -15.63
C ARG A 57 -1.96 4.10 -14.48
N MET A 58 -2.38 3.79 -13.27
CA MET A 58 -1.75 4.25 -12.04
C MET A 58 -0.86 3.16 -11.49
N LEU A 59 0.35 3.53 -11.07
CA LEU A 59 1.24 2.68 -10.28
C LEU A 59 1.60 3.44 -9.01
N CYS A 60 1.60 2.75 -7.88
CA CYS A 60 1.86 3.32 -6.57
C CYS A 60 2.96 2.56 -5.82
N THR A 61 3.52 3.25 -4.85
CA THR A 61 4.41 2.70 -3.82
C THR A 61 4.06 3.34 -2.49
N ALA A 62 4.39 2.67 -1.40
CA ALA A 62 4.18 3.19 -0.06
C ALA A 62 5.37 2.83 0.84
N GLU A 63 5.59 3.64 1.87
CA GLU A 63 6.48 3.38 3.00
C GLU A 63 5.65 3.35 4.26
N VAL A 64 5.86 2.32 5.10
CA VAL A 64 5.24 2.24 6.43
C VAL A 64 6.32 2.50 7.48
N TRP A 65 6.14 3.54 8.28
CA TRP A 65 7.07 3.88 9.36
C TRP A 65 6.77 3.07 10.62
N ARG A 66 5.48 2.88 10.92
CA ARG A 66 5.01 2.19 12.13
C ARG A 66 3.77 1.35 11.86
N LEU A 67 3.73 0.20 12.52
CA LEU A 67 2.53 -0.62 12.71
C LEU A 67 2.03 -0.46 14.15
N ASP A 68 0.72 -0.46 14.35
CA ASP A 68 0.07 -0.37 15.65
C ASP A 68 -1.01 -1.46 15.80
N PRO A 69 -0.83 -2.42 16.73
CA PRO A 69 0.36 -2.62 17.55
C PRO A 69 1.61 -2.99 16.73
N ALA A 70 2.81 -2.81 17.28
CA ALA A 70 4.07 -3.04 16.56
C ALA A 70 4.25 -4.49 16.05
N THR A 71 3.53 -5.44 16.64
CA THR A 71 3.62 -6.88 16.37
C THR A 71 2.28 -7.45 15.92
N VAL A 72 1.65 -6.81 14.94
CA VAL A 72 0.45 -7.33 14.28
C VAL A 72 0.81 -8.65 13.58
N ARG A 73 0.10 -9.74 13.90
CA ARG A 73 0.16 -10.95 13.10
C ARG A 73 -0.51 -10.72 11.74
N SER A 74 -0.18 -11.49 10.71
CA SER A 74 -0.77 -11.31 9.38
C SER A 74 -2.30 -11.48 9.35
N ASP A 75 -2.87 -12.18 10.34
CA ASP A 75 -4.31 -12.39 10.54
C ASP A 75 -4.97 -11.37 11.48
N GLU A 76 -4.20 -10.46 12.08
CA GLU A 76 -4.70 -9.42 12.98
C GLU A 76 -4.87 -8.08 12.26
N VAL A 77 -5.91 -7.34 12.62
CA VAL A 77 -6.12 -5.98 12.10
C VAL A 77 -5.24 -5.02 12.87
N GLY A 78 -4.26 -4.45 12.18
CA GLY A 78 -3.40 -3.36 12.67
C GLY A 78 -3.65 -2.03 11.98
N THR A 79 -3.07 -0.96 12.49
CA THR A 79 -2.98 0.33 11.83
C THR A 79 -1.56 0.59 11.34
N ALA A 80 -1.41 0.90 10.06
CA ALA A 80 -0.14 1.34 9.48
C ALA A 80 -0.15 2.85 9.31
N TYR A 81 0.96 3.49 9.68
CA TYR A 81 1.22 4.91 9.45
C TYR A 81 2.38 5.06 8.47
N GLY A 82 2.19 5.87 7.44
CA GLY A 82 3.16 5.93 6.36
C GLY A 82 2.97 7.06 5.37
N TYR A 83 3.57 6.87 4.20
CA TYR A 83 3.53 7.81 3.08
C TYR A 83 3.41 7.04 1.77
N TYR A 84 2.66 7.57 0.82
CA TYR A 84 2.51 6.96 -0.51
C TYR A 84 2.98 7.91 -1.61
N LEU A 85 3.28 7.33 -2.76
CA LEU A 85 3.50 8.04 -4.02
C LEU A 85 2.89 7.21 -5.15
N CYS A 86 2.12 7.87 -6.00
CA CYS A 86 1.53 7.31 -7.21
C CYS A 86 1.98 8.11 -8.43
N ALA A 87 2.14 7.42 -9.54
CA ALA A 87 2.41 7.98 -10.86
C ALA A 87 1.40 7.43 -11.86
N THR A 88 0.81 8.33 -12.65
CA THR A 88 -0.26 8.00 -13.60
C THR A 88 0.13 8.47 -15.00
N GLY A 89 -0.20 7.66 -16.00
CA GLY A 89 -0.04 8.02 -17.41
C GLY A 89 -0.65 7.00 -18.36
N THR A 90 -0.80 7.41 -19.62
CA THR A 90 -1.22 6.54 -20.72
C THR A 90 -0.02 5.73 -21.23
N PRO A 91 -0.23 4.64 -22.01
CA PRO A 91 0.88 3.95 -22.67
C PRO A 91 1.79 4.93 -23.43
N GLY A 92 3.10 4.79 -23.25
CA GLY A 92 4.12 5.66 -23.83
C GLY A 92 4.43 6.94 -23.05
N THR A 93 3.69 7.29 -21.99
CA THR A 93 4.01 8.47 -21.17
C THR A 93 5.39 8.32 -20.51
N PRO A 94 6.34 9.25 -20.70
CA PRO A 94 7.60 9.26 -19.94
C PRO A 94 7.36 9.51 -18.45
N TYR A 95 8.12 8.87 -17.56
CA TYR A 95 7.94 9.02 -16.10
C TYR A 95 7.97 10.48 -15.62
N LEU A 96 8.88 11.30 -16.16
CA LEU A 96 8.99 12.72 -15.80
C LEU A 96 7.79 13.57 -16.26
N LEU A 97 6.95 13.04 -17.14
CA LEU A 97 5.70 13.66 -17.59
C LEU A 97 4.45 13.00 -16.97
N SER A 98 4.64 12.03 -16.06
CA SER A 98 3.53 11.40 -15.34
C SER A 98 2.87 12.39 -14.40
N ARG A 99 1.56 12.19 -14.17
CA ARG A 99 0.85 12.91 -13.11
C ARG A 99 1.13 12.21 -11.80
N MET A 100 1.69 12.94 -10.84
CA MET A 100 2.11 12.40 -9.55
C MET A 100 1.21 12.89 -8.42
N ASN A 101 0.98 11.99 -7.47
CA ASN A 101 0.32 12.31 -6.22
C ASN A 101 1.04 11.60 -5.07
N ALA A 102 1.26 12.30 -3.97
CA ALA A 102 1.94 11.76 -2.81
C ALA A 102 1.43 12.41 -1.53
N GLY A 103 1.45 11.67 -0.44
CA GLY A 103 1.04 12.22 0.84
C GLY A 103 1.12 11.23 1.99
N PRO A 104 0.91 11.72 3.21
CA PRO A 104 0.78 10.85 4.37
C PRO A 104 -0.48 9.99 4.26
N ILE A 105 -0.39 8.80 4.83
CA ILE A 105 -1.48 7.82 4.82
C ILE A 105 -1.55 7.08 6.14
N VAL A 106 -2.79 6.83 6.57
CA VAL A 106 -3.12 5.87 7.62
C VAL A 106 -3.90 4.74 6.97
N ALA A 107 -3.52 3.50 7.25
CA ALA A 107 -4.23 2.35 6.73
C ALA A 107 -4.63 1.43 7.87
N ARG A 108 -5.93 1.13 8.00
CA ARG A 108 -6.38 0.00 8.80
C ARG A 108 -6.25 -1.26 7.95
N LEU A 109 -5.44 -2.22 8.39
CA LEU A 109 -5.02 -3.39 7.61
C LEU A 109 -6.08 -4.51 7.57
N THR A 110 -7.31 -4.16 7.21
CA THR A 110 -8.39 -5.08 6.82
C THR A 110 -8.12 -5.72 5.44
N ASP A 111 -9.06 -6.51 4.93
CA ASP A 111 -8.98 -7.10 3.58
C ASP A 111 -10.18 -6.65 2.72
N PRO A 112 -10.02 -5.68 1.81
CA PRO A 112 -8.81 -4.87 1.56
C PRO A 112 -8.55 -3.84 2.69
N PRO A 113 -7.33 -3.29 2.78
CA PRO A 113 -7.03 -2.18 3.68
C PRO A 113 -7.98 -0.99 3.52
N GLU A 114 -8.40 -0.41 4.63
CA GLU A 114 -9.14 0.85 4.64
C GLU A 114 -8.17 2.01 4.78
N LEU A 115 -8.18 2.89 3.77
CA LEU A 115 -7.19 3.97 3.64
C LEU A 115 -7.78 5.30 4.09
N THR A 116 -6.97 6.07 4.82
CA THR A 116 -7.25 7.46 5.17
C THR A 116 -6.10 8.33 4.67
N VAL A 117 -6.44 9.27 3.79
CA VAL A 117 -5.53 10.27 3.22
C VAL A 117 -6.14 11.66 3.40
N THR A 118 -5.31 12.70 3.27
CA THR A 118 -5.78 14.09 3.32
C THR A 118 -6.69 14.41 2.15
N ARG A 119 -7.70 15.23 2.40
CA ARG A 119 -8.64 15.77 1.41
C ARG A 119 -8.22 17.17 0.98
N LEU A 120 -8.50 17.52 -0.27
CA LEU A 120 -8.17 18.83 -0.84
C LEU A 120 -9.03 19.98 -0.30
N ASP A 121 -10.21 19.69 0.23
CA ASP A 121 -11.19 20.69 0.69
C ASP A 121 -10.94 21.16 2.14
N GLN A 122 -9.87 20.69 2.77
CA GLN A 122 -9.55 20.94 4.17
C GLN A 122 -8.09 21.37 4.33
N ASP A 123 -7.76 22.04 5.43
CA ASP A 123 -6.37 22.44 5.73
C ASP A 123 -5.47 21.21 5.86
N PHE A 124 -4.42 21.16 5.03
CA PHE A 124 -3.54 19.99 4.95
C PHE A 124 -2.83 19.71 6.27
N ARG A 125 -2.29 20.75 6.93
CA ARG A 125 -1.54 20.59 8.19
C ARG A 125 -2.43 20.04 9.30
N THR A 126 -3.61 20.62 9.47
CA THR A 126 -4.58 20.20 10.48
C THR A 126 -4.97 18.73 10.30
N GLN A 127 -5.18 18.29 9.05
CA GLN A 127 -5.49 16.89 8.77
C GLN A 127 -4.32 15.95 9.11
N VAL A 128 -3.09 16.32 8.74
CA VAL A 128 -1.89 15.54 9.08
C VAL A 128 -1.74 15.41 10.60
N GLU A 129 -1.86 16.51 11.33
CA GLU A 129 -1.76 16.52 12.80
C GLU A 129 -2.90 15.75 13.48
N ALA A 130 -4.05 15.62 12.83
CA ALA A 130 -5.19 14.85 13.34
C ALA A 130 -5.07 13.33 13.09
N MET A 131 -4.45 12.91 11.98
CA MET A 131 -4.42 11.49 11.58
C MET A 131 -3.06 10.81 11.81
N ILE A 132 -1.96 11.56 11.77
CA ILE A 132 -0.60 11.03 11.91
C ILE A 132 -0.12 11.19 13.36
N PRO A 133 0.49 10.16 13.96
CA PRO A 133 1.10 10.26 15.29
C PRO A 133 2.12 11.40 15.36
N ALA A 134 2.14 12.11 16.49
CA ALA A 134 2.94 13.34 16.65
C ALA A 134 4.41 13.16 16.28
N GLU A 135 5.00 12.00 16.58
CA GLU A 135 6.39 11.65 16.25
C GLU A 135 6.69 11.58 14.74
N PHE A 136 5.67 11.39 13.91
CA PHE A 136 5.80 11.28 12.45
C PHE A 136 5.25 12.50 11.69
N VAL A 137 4.69 13.51 12.36
CA VAL A 137 4.14 14.69 11.70
C VAL A 137 5.21 15.40 10.85
N GLU A 138 6.42 15.60 11.38
CA GLU A 138 7.51 16.17 10.57
C GLU A 138 7.88 15.28 9.37
N GLN A 139 7.91 13.96 9.56
CA GLN A 139 8.22 13.01 8.50
C GLN A 139 7.15 13.05 7.40
N ALA A 140 5.87 13.21 7.76
CA ALA A 140 4.77 13.38 6.82
C ALA A 140 4.91 14.61 5.93
N PHE A 141 5.61 15.66 6.36
CA PHE A 141 5.94 16.80 5.51
C PHE A 141 7.23 16.62 4.70
N LYS A 142 8.13 15.71 5.12
CA LYS A 142 9.38 15.38 4.41
C LYS A 142 9.16 14.35 3.30
N GLY A 143 8.19 13.45 3.45
CA GLY A 143 7.87 12.39 2.50
C GLY A 143 8.54 11.06 2.84
N PHE A 144 9.02 10.33 1.82
CA PHE A 144 9.74 9.07 2.00
C PHE A 144 11.04 9.26 2.79
N ALA A 145 11.31 8.35 3.73
CA ALA A 145 12.63 8.24 4.34
C ALA A 145 13.54 7.31 3.52
N ASP A 146 12.96 6.33 2.82
CA ASP A 146 13.69 5.45 1.91
C ASP A 146 13.51 5.89 0.43
N PRO A 147 14.53 6.53 -0.18
CA PRO A 147 14.45 6.95 -1.57
C PRO A 147 14.35 5.76 -2.55
N GLN A 148 14.76 4.55 -2.16
CA GLN A 148 14.69 3.38 -3.03
C GLN A 148 13.25 2.99 -3.38
N ARG A 149 12.28 3.34 -2.53
CA ARG A 149 10.86 3.09 -2.83
C ARG A 149 10.34 3.94 -3.98
N ALA A 150 10.73 5.22 -4.02
CA ALA A 150 10.39 6.12 -5.12
C ALA A 150 11.12 5.71 -6.42
N ASP A 151 12.40 5.32 -6.32
CA ASP A 151 13.15 4.77 -7.45
C ASP A 151 12.53 3.48 -7.99
N GLY A 152 12.05 2.60 -7.12
CA GLY A 152 11.34 1.37 -7.48
C GLY A 152 10.04 1.65 -8.25
N LEU A 153 9.29 2.67 -7.84
CA LEU A 153 8.12 3.13 -8.59
C LEU A 153 8.50 3.62 -9.98
N ARG A 154 9.53 4.48 -10.08
CA ARG A 154 10.03 4.97 -11.37
C ARG A 154 10.36 3.82 -12.31
N GLN A 155 11.11 2.83 -11.85
CA GLN A 155 11.48 1.66 -12.65
C GLN A 155 10.27 0.81 -13.06
N ARG A 156 9.25 0.68 -12.20
CA ARG A 156 7.99 0.00 -12.57
C ARG A 156 7.24 0.78 -13.64
N PHE A 157 7.15 2.09 -13.51
CA PHE A 157 6.47 2.97 -14.46
C PHE A 157 7.15 2.97 -15.83
N GLU A 158 8.46 3.16 -15.88
CA GLU A 158 9.24 3.14 -17.12
C GLU A 158 9.02 1.82 -17.89
N ARG A 159 9.00 0.69 -17.16
CA ARG A 159 8.82 -0.64 -17.75
C ARG A 159 7.40 -0.94 -18.22
N GLN A 160 6.38 -0.48 -17.49
CA GLN A 160 4.99 -0.91 -17.71
C GLN A 160 4.13 0.10 -18.47
N ILE A 161 4.51 1.37 -18.41
CA ILE A 161 3.75 2.48 -19.00
C ILE A 161 4.58 3.15 -20.08
N SER A 162 5.78 3.64 -19.76
CA SER A 162 6.61 4.34 -20.77
C SER A 162 7.01 3.43 -21.93
N ALA A 163 7.36 2.17 -21.66
CA ALA A 163 7.74 1.20 -22.69
C ALA A 163 6.54 0.53 -23.41
N ALA A 164 5.29 0.88 -23.07
CA ALA A 164 4.10 0.29 -23.65
C ALA A 164 3.60 1.01 -24.93
N ALA A 165 4.43 1.90 -25.50
CA ALA A 165 4.17 2.62 -26.74
C ALA A 165 4.24 1.73 -27.99
#